data_AF-A0A1G3JLJ4-F1
#
_entry.id   AF-A0A1G3JLJ4-F1
#
_cell.length_a   1.000
_cell.length_b   1.000
_cell.length_c   1.000
_cell.angle_alpha   90.00
_cell.angle_beta   90.00
_cell.angle_gamma   90.00
#
_symmetry.space_group_name_H-M   'P 1'
#
loop_
_entity.id
_entity.type
_entity.pdbx_description
1 polymer ?
#
loop_
_entity_poly.entity_id
_entity_poly.type
_entity_poly.pdbx_seq_one_letter_code
_entity_poly.pdbx_strand_id
1 'polypeptide(L)'
;MAKTVRFTWLRTFHAPVVIRIEIDEKGKAQIFATRLSGQGGYSFGSIADQLLKTLSRDEAKKIIALFRAEAFPPAQARCGPPGMDGARWLLEGVDDAGYHFSERWSPRKGHMHDLGVYMLELVGWTEDIY
;
A
#
# COMPACT_ATOMS: atom_id res chain seq x y z
N MET A 1 -14.05 10.73 -12.08
CA MET A 1 -12.72 10.98 -11.49
C MET A 1 -11.88 9.72 -11.60
N ALA A 2 -10.61 9.88 -12.00
CA ALA A 2 -9.63 8.81 -11.83
C ALA A 2 -9.36 8.59 -10.33
N LYS A 3 -9.22 7.33 -9.92
CA LYS A 3 -8.94 6.95 -8.53
C LYS A 3 -7.49 6.49 -8.42
N THR A 4 -6.83 6.92 -7.36
CA THR A 4 -5.45 6.49 -7.06
C THR A 4 -5.43 5.86 -5.68
N VAL A 5 -4.76 4.73 -5.54
CA VAL A 5 -4.50 4.06 -4.25
C VAL A 5 -3.02 3.77 -4.17
N ARG A 6 -2.36 4.17 -3.07
CA ARG A 6 -0.96 3.87 -2.80
C ARG A 6 -0.82 3.14 -1.48
N PHE A 7 -0.10 2.04 -1.52
CA PHE A 7 0.37 1.32 -0.36
C PHE A 7 1.88 1.48 -0.23
N THR A 8 2.34 1.92 0.93
CA THR A 8 3.76 1.99 1.29
C THR A 8 4.00 1.09 2.49
N TRP A 9 4.91 0.13 2.33
CA TRP A 9 5.27 -0.85 3.34
C TRP A 9 6.73 -0.64 3.77
N LEU A 10 6.91 -0.05 4.96
CA LEU A 10 8.23 0.23 5.53
C LEU A 10 8.53 -0.79 6.62
N ARG A 11 9.25 -1.83 6.27
CA ARG A 11 9.65 -2.89 7.20
C ARG A 11 10.97 -2.53 7.85
N THR A 12 11.09 -2.72 9.17
CA THR A 12 12.31 -2.36 9.90
C THR A 12 13.57 -2.98 9.28
N PHE A 13 13.53 -4.29 8.98
CA PHE A 13 14.70 -5.07 8.56
C PHE A 13 14.69 -5.54 7.10
N HIS A 14 13.72 -5.09 6.31
CA HIS A 14 13.54 -5.54 4.94
C HIS A 14 13.34 -4.37 3.98
N ALA A 15 13.47 -4.68 2.70
CA ALA A 15 13.24 -3.78 1.58
C ALA A 15 11.91 -3.02 1.72
N PRO A 16 11.94 -1.67 1.73
CA PRO A 16 10.76 -0.84 1.52
C PRO A 16 10.08 -1.17 0.20
N VAL A 17 8.75 -1.20 0.23
CA VAL A 17 7.90 -1.44 -0.94
C VAL A 17 6.91 -0.29 -1.09
N VAL A 18 6.77 0.22 -2.31
CA VAL A 18 5.74 1.19 -2.69
C VAL A 18 4.96 0.62 -3.86
N ILE A 19 3.64 0.53 -3.71
CA ILE A 19 2.72 0.06 -4.75
C ILE A 19 1.66 1.13 -4.98
N ARG A 20 1.52 1.60 -6.21
CA ARG A 20 0.51 2.57 -6.63
C ARG A 20 -0.38 1.95 -7.69
N ILE A 21 -1.69 2.12 -7.54
CA ILE A 21 -2.69 1.76 -8.54
C ILE A 21 -3.38 3.03 -8.99
N GLU A 22 -3.49 3.18 -10.30
CA GLU A 22 -4.23 4.25 -10.96
C GLU A 22 -5.38 3.61 -11.73
N ILE A 23 -6.61 4.07 -11.48
CA ILE A 23 -7.83 3.59 -12.11
C ILE A 23 -8.46 4.76 -12.87
N ASP A 24 -8.62 4.62 -14.18
CA ASP A 24 -9.27 5.62 -15.00
C ASP A 24 -10.80 5.59 -14.87
N GLU A 25 -11.48 6.58 -15.45
CA GLU A 25 -12.95 6.69 -15.39
C GLU A 25 -13.68 5.56 -16.12
N LYS A 26 -12.98 4.82 -16.99
CA LYS A 26 -13.49 3.65 -17.71
C LYS A 26 -13.24 2.34 -16.96
N GLY A 27 -12.61 2.41 -15.78
CA GLY A 27 -12.25 1.26 -14.95
C GLY A 27 -11.03 0.50 -15.43
N LYS A 28 -10.23 1.04 -16.35
CA LYS A 28 -8.91 0.48 -16.66
C LYS A 28 -7.96 0.84 -15.53
N ALA A 29 -7.22 -0.15 -15.04
CA ALA A 29 -6.31 0.04 -13.92
C ALA A 29 -4.88 -0.37 -14.28
N GLN A 30 -3.92 0.44 -13.84
CA GLN A 30 -2.50 0.15 -13.93
C GLN A 30 -1.90 0.10 -12.53
N ILE A 31 -1.00 -0.84 -12.29
CA ILE A 31 -0.24 -0.99 -11.06
C ILE A 31 1.23 -0.69 -11.33
N PHE A 32 1.82 0.13 -10.47
CA PHE A 32 3.22 0.52 -10.45
C PHE A 32 3.78 0.10 -9.10
N ALA A 33 4.81 -0.75 -9.08
CA ALA A 33 5.45 -1.16 -7.85
C ALA A 33 6.94 -0.88 -7.90
N THR A 34 7.50 -0.45 -6.78
CA THR A 34 8.94 -0.24 -6.58
C THR A 34 9.35 -0.89 -5.27
N ARG A 35 10.41 -1.70 -5.33
CA ARG A 35 11.08 -2.28 -4.16
C ARG A 35 12.49 -1.72 -4.09
N LEU A 36 12.92 -1.33 -2.90
CA LEU A 36 14.28 -0.82 -2.67
C LEU A 36 15.22 -1.94 -2.17
N SER A 37 16.52 -1.72 -2.19
CA SER A 37 17.54 -2.71 -1.81
C SER A 37 17.94 -2.68 -0.33
N GLY A 38 17.56 -1.63 0.40
CA GLY A 38 17.95 -1.42 1.80
C GLY A 38 16.92 -1.92 2.82
N GLN A 39 16.88 -1.27 3.98
CA GLN A 39 16.01 -1.62 5.10
C GLN A 39 15.20 -0.39 5.53
N GLY A 40 13.89 -0.56 5.77
CA GLY A 40 12.99 0.55 6.11
C GLY A 40 13.27 1.22 7.46
N GLY A 41 13.98 0.57 8.37
CA GLY A 41 14.47 1.17 9.62
C GLY A 41 15.83 1.84 9.53
N TYR A 42 16.52 1.73 8.38
CA TYR A 42 17.91 2.16 8.19
C TYR A 42 18.08 2.89 6.85
N SER A 43 19.17 2.63 6.12
CA SER A 43 19.34 3.14 4.76
C SER A 43 18.41 2.40 3.79
N PHE A 44 17.65 3.16 3.00
CA PHE A 44 16.74 2.60 2.01
C PHE A 44 17.46 2.01 0.77
N GLY A 45 18.74 2.34 0.57
CA GLY A 45 19.51 1.87 -0.57
C GLY A 45 19.04 2.48 -1.89
N SER A 46 19.07 1.69 -2.96
CA SER A 46 18.66 2.04 -4.32
C SER A 46 17.40 1.28 -4.73
N ILE A 47 16.85 1.60 -5.89
CA ILE A 47 15.80 0.77 -6.50
C ILE A 47 16.40 -0.61 -6.81
N ALA A 48 15.75 -1.67 -6.33
CA ALA A 48 16.10 -3.06 -6.60
C ALA A 48 15.21 -3.64 -7.70
N ASP A 49 13.90 -3.46 -7.57
CA ASP A 49 12.91 -3.96 -8.52
C ASP A 49 11.86 -2.90 -8.85
N GLN A 50 11.36 -2.95 -10.09
CA GLN A 50 10.19 -2.20 -10.51
C GLN A 50 9.26 -3.08 -11.34
N LEU A 51 7.96 -2.85 -11.19
CA LEU A 51 6.92 -3.53 -11.96
C LEU A 51 5.91 -2.51 -12.47
N LEU A 52 5.54 -2.66 -13.75
CA LEU A 52 4.38 -2.03 -14.35
C LEU A 52 3.50 -3.12 -14.96
N LYS A 53 2.23 -3.18 -14.54
CA LYS A 53 1.26 -4.17 -15.03
C LYS A 53 -0.10 -3.51 -15.24
N THR A 54 -0.80 -3.91 -16.30
CA THR A 54 -2.23 -3.63 -16.45
C THR A 54 -3.03 -4.65 -15.65
N LEU A 55 -3.96 -4.18 -14.81
CA LEU A 55 -4.85 -5.05 -14.05
C LEU A 55 -6.05 -5.45 -14.91
N SER A 56 -6.49 -6.69 -14.72
CA SER A 56 -7.78 -7.17 -15.21
C SER A 56 -8.93 -6.41 -14.55
N ARG A 57 -10.10 -6.48 -15.19
CA ARG A 57 -11.31 -5.82 -14.68
C ARG A 57 -11.71 -6.32 -13.29
N ASP A 58 -11.53 -7.61 -13.02
CA ASP A 58 -11.91 -8.19 -11.73
C ASP A 58 -10.88 -7.86 -10.64
N GLU A 59 -9.59 -7.80 -10.98
CA GLU A 59 -8.56 -7.29 -10.06
C GLU A 59 -8.86 -5.84 -9.64
N ALA A 60 -9.20 -4.98 -10.62
CA ALA A 60 -9.55 -3.58 -10.39
C ALA A 60 -10.81 -3.42 -9.53
N LYS A 61 -11.87 -4.20 -9.80
CA LYS A 61 -13.09 -4.20 -8.97
C LYS A 61 -12.79 -4.59 -7.52
N LYS A 62 -11.94 -5.59 -7.30
CA LYS A 62 -11.55 -6.02 -5.95
C LYS A 62 -10.79 -4.92 -5.20
N ILE A 63 -9.91 -4.17 -5.88
CA ILE A 63 -9.27 -2.98 -5.29
C ILE A 63 -10.30 -1.93 -4.90
N ILE A 64 -11.24 -1.58 -5.78
CA ILE A 64 -12.28 -0.59 -5.49
C ILE A 64 -13.15 -1.04 -4.31
N ALA A 65 -13.47 -2.34 -4.22
CA ALA A 65 -14.28 -2.88 -3.13
C ALA A 65 -13.57 -2.85 -1.77
N LEU A 66 -12.25 -3.06 -1.76
CA LEU A 66 -11.40 -3.01 -0.56
C LEU A 66 -11.06 -1.56 -0.15
N PHE A 67 -10.86 -0.67 -1.13
CA PHE A 67 -10.60 0.74 -0.91
C PHE A 67 -11.90 1.51 -0.65
N ARG A 68 -12.38 1.46 0.59
CA ARG A 68 -13.50 2.28 1.09
C ARG A 68 -12.97 3.30 2.07
N ALA A 69 -13.08 4.59 1.76
CA ALA A 69 -12.56 5.68 2.58
C ALA A 69 -12.96 5.56 4.06
N GLU A 70 -14.21 5.17 4.34
CA GLU A 70 -14.75 5.02 5.70
C GLU A 70 -14.08 3.90 6.48
N ALA A 71 -13.47 2.93 5.80
CA ALA A 71 -12.73 1.84 6.40
C ALA A 71 -11.31 2.22 6.83
N PHE A 72 -10.85 3.43 6.48
CA PHE A 72 -9.51 3.93 6.76
C PHE A 72 -9.57 5.20 7.60
N PRO A 73 -9.85 5.10 8.92
CA PRO A 73 -9.88 6.29 9.74
C PRO A 73 -8.50 6.98 9.70
N PRO A 74 -8.47 8.32 9.68
CA PRO A 74 -7.25 9.09 9.51
C PRO A 74 -6.14 8.67 10.46
N ALA A 75 -4.90 8.73 10.00
CA ALA A 75 -3.75 8.56 10.89
C ALA A 75 -3.82 9.59 12.03
N GLN A 76 -3.72 9.11 13.27
CA GLN A 76 -3.72 9.96 14.45
C GLN A 76 -2.28 10.32 14.80
N ALA A 77 -2.04 11.59 15.15
CA ALA A 77 -0.77 11.98 15.75
C ALA A 77 -0.54 11.17 17.03
N ARG A 78 0.64 10.57 17.15
CA ARG A 78 1.06 9.84 18.35
C ARG A 78 2.42 10.36 18.80
N CYS A 79 2.57 10.52 20.10
CA CYS A 79 3.86 10.82 20.73
C CYS A 79 4.58 9.52 21.07
N GLY A 80 5.91 9.51 20.89
CA GLY A 80 6.76 8.35 21.12
C GLY A 80 7.25 7.69 19.82
N PRO A 81 8.27 6.82 19.89
CA PRO A 81 8.73 6.10 18.72
C PRO A 81 7.59 5.24 18.17
N PRO A 82 7.51 5.03 16.84
CA PRO A 82 6.65 3.99 16.29
C PRO A 82 7.05 2.62 16.89
N GLY A 83 6.28 1.55 16.63
CA GLY A 83 6.59 0.24 17.22
C GLY A 83 8.07 -0.15 17.05
N MET A 84 8.65 -0.88 18.01
CA MET A 84 10.09 -1.13 18.00
C MET A 84 10.52 -2.02 16.82
N ASP A 85 9.75 -3.10 16.60
CA ASP A 85 9.94 -4.03 15.50
C ASP A 85 8.63 -4.22 14.74
N GLY A 86 8.72 -4.44 13.43
CA GLY A 86 7.56 -4.69 12.59
C GLY A 86 7.64 -3.92 11.27
N ALA A 87 6.48 -3.44 10.84
CA ALA A 87 6.35 -2.69 9.62
C ALA A 87 5.36 -1.54 9.78
N ARG A 88 5.75 -0.36 9.32
CA ARG A 88 4.82 0.76 9.14
C ARG A 88 4.13 0.59 7.79
N TRP A 89 2.82 0.46 7.83
CA TRP A 89 1.97 0.43 6.65
C TRP A 89 1.35 1.81 6.51
N LEU A 90 1.45 2.39 5.30
CA LEU A 90 0.80 3.63 4.94
C LEU A 90 -0.12 3.34 3.76
N LEU A 91 -1.36 3.78 3.86
CA LEU A 91 -2.32 3.72 2.78
C LEU A 91 -2.79 5.14 2.46
N GLU A 92 -2.63 5.52 1.21
CA GLU A 92 -3.09 6.78 0.67
C GLU A 92 -4.07 6.50 -0.46
N GLY A 93 -5.06 7.36 -0.65
CA GLY A 93 -5.82 7.32 -1.89
C GLY A 93 -6.64 8.57 -2.14
N VAL A 94 -7.12 8.67 -3.37
CA VAL A 94 -7.99 9.77 -3.81
C VAL A 94 -9.24 9.18 -4.44
N ASP A 95 -10.38 9.65 -3.96
CA ASP A 95 -11.69 9.38 -4.55
C ASP A 95 -12.53 10.67 -4.64
N ASP A 96 -13.83 10.53 -4.88
CA ASP A 96 -14.75 11.65 -5.05
C ASP A 96 -14.94 12.48 -3.76
N ALA A 97 -14.60 11.92 -2.59
CA ALA A 97 -14.61 12.62 -1.30
C ALA A 97 -13.28 13.31 -0.97
N GLY A 98 -12.26 13.15 -1.82
CA GLY A 98 -10.96 13.79 -1.69
C GLY A 98 -9.82 12.82 -1.34
N TYR A 99 -8.80 13.35 -0.66
CA TYR A 99 -7.61 12.60 -0.28
C TYR A 99 -7.79 11.93 1.10
N HIS A 100 -7.39 10.66 1.17
CA HIS A 100 -7.46 9.82 2.36
C HIS A 100 -6.07 9.32 2.71
N PHE A 101 -5.76 9.33 4.01
CA PHE A 101 -4.49 8.82 4.53
C PHE A 101 -4.72 8.05 5.84
N SER A 102 -4.21 6.82 5.88
CA SER A 102 -4.20 6.02 7.10
C SER A 102 -2.87 5.31 7.28
N GLU A 103 -2.53 5.07 8.54
CA GLU A 103 -1.27 4.47 8.93
C GLU A 103 -1.50 3.44 10.03
N ARG A 104 -0.88 2.26 9.92
CA ARG A 104 -0.89 1.25 10.98
C ARG A 104 0.48 0.62 11.13
N TRP A 105 0.80 0.21 12.36
CA TRP A 105 1.98 -0.60 12.65
C TRP A 105 1.59 -2.08 12.63
N SER A 106 2.20 -2.86 11.74
CA SER A 106 2.06 -4.32 11.61
C SER A 106 0.60 -4.81 11.78
N PRO A 107 -0.35 -4.30 10.96
CA PRO A 107 -1.74 -4.72 11.06
C PRO A 107 -1.85 -6.19 10.66
N ARG A 108 -2.45 -7.03 11.52
CA ARG A 108 -2.66 -8.47 11.24
C ARG A 108 -4.03 -8.82 10.68
N LYS A 109 -4.96 -7.86 10.67
CA LYS A 109 -6.35 -8.02 10.22
C LYS A 109 -6.99 -6.68 9.88
N GLY A 110 -8.09 -6.74 9.14
CA GLY A 110 -8.93 -5.59 8.80
C GLY A 110 -8.54 -4.96 7.46
N HIS A 111 -9.35 -4.00 7.02
CA HIS A 111 -9.31 -3.47 5.64
C HIS A 111 -7.92 -3.03 5.15
N MET A 112 -7.11 -2.41 6.01
CA MET A 112 -5.75 -1.98 5.65
C MET A 112 -4.79 -3.14 5.43
N HIS A 113 -4.88 -4.18 6.27
CA HIS A 113 -4.13 -5.40 6.08
C HIS A 113 -4.60 -6.09 4.78
N ASP A 114 -5.90 -6.31 4.63
CA ASP A 114 -6.45 -7.07 3.50
C ASP A 114 -6.16 -6.38 2.15
N LEU A 115 -6.22 -5.05 2.10
CA LEU A 115 -5.86 -4.28 0.91
C LEU A 115 -4.34 -4.33 0.63
N GLY A 116 -3.48 -4.12 1.63
CA GLY A 116 -2.03 -4.15 1.42
C GLY A 116 -1.52 -5.55 1.02
N VAL A 117 -2.05 -6.61 1.64
CA VAL A 117 -1.77 -8.01 1.24
C VAL A 117 -2.19 -8.24 -0.20
N TYR A 118 -3.40 -7.84 -0.57
CA TYR A 118 -3.86 -8.03 -1.93
C TYR A 118 -3.03 -7.24 -2.95
N MET A 119 -2.57 -6.03 -2.61
CA MET A 119 -1.66 -5.27 -3.47
C MET A 119 -0.30 -5.95 -3.64
N LEU A 120 0.23 -6.59 -2.60
CA LEU A 120 1.47 -7.41 -2.67
C LEU A 120 1.28 -8.65 -3.55
N GLU A 121 0.13 -9.33 -3.44
CA GLU A 121 -0.22 -10.48 -4.29
C GLU A 121 -0.26 -10.09 -5.78
N LEU A 122 -0.85 -8.93 -6.11
CA LEU A 122 -0.96 -8.45 -7.50
C LEU A 122 0.38 -8.24 -8.19
N VAL A 123 1.44 -7.99 -7.40
CA VAL A 123 2.81 -7.75 -7.87
C VAL A 123 3.73 -8.95 -7.67
N GLY A 124 3.21 -10.04 -7.08
CA GLY A 124 3.96 -11.27 -6.81
C GLY A 124 4.98 -11.16 -5.68
N TRP A 125 4.82 -10.21 -4.76
CA TRP A 125 5.77 -9.96 -3.67
C TRP A 125 5.22 -10.55 -2.36
N THR A 126 5.10 -11.87 -2.32
CA THR A 126 4.60 -12.65 -1.17
C THR A 126 5.76 -13.02 -0.26
N GLU A 127 6.02 -12.19 0.74
CA GLU A 127 7.01 -12.41 1.80
C GLU A 127 6.28 -12.55 3.14
N ASP A 128 6.97 -12.87 4.24
CA ASP A 128 6.33 -12.95 5.56
C ASP A 128 5.69 -11.61 5.94
N ILE A 129 4.36 -11.61 6.06
CA ILE A 129 3.54 -10.44 6.36
C ILE A 129 3.29 -10.42 7.87
N TYR A 130 3.84 -9.43 8.58
CA TYR A 130 3.74 -9.30 10.04
C TYR A 130 3.32 -7.91 10.52
#